data_AF-A0A523B2M8-F1
#
_entry.id   AF-A0A523B2M8-F1
#
_cell.length_a   1.000
_cell.length_b   1.000
_cell.length_c   1.000
_cell.angle_alpha   90.00
_cell.angle_beta   90.00
_cell.angle_gamma   90.00
#
_symmetry.space_group_name_H-M   'P 1'
#
loop_
_entity.id
_entity.type
_entity.pdbx_description
1 polymer ?
#
loop_
_entity_poly.entity_id
_entity_poly.type
_entity_poly.pdbx_seq_one_letter_code
_entity_poly.pdbx_strand_id
1 'polypeptide(L)'
;MVDMNQFKGCKEPIEALEVANKISPQLKDAVSSLYSTIWRDGALPLKFKHLIALALSICYGVEENQAHKIMTRALEAGATKEEIVETILVTMWFSGIPALVASRSLLERLKS
;
A
#
# COMPACT_ATOMS: atom_id res chain seq x y z
N MET A 1 20.16 -12.55 -16.68
CA MET A 1 19.71 -11.17 -16.40
C MET A 1 18.20 -11.19 -16.55
N VAL A 2 17.46 -11.04 -15.44
CA VAL A 2 15.99 -11.13 -15.48
C VAL A 2 15.46 -9.83 -16.09
N ASP A 3 14.64 -9.95 -17.12
CA ASP A 3 13.96 -8.84 -17.77
C ASP A 3 13.03 -8.14 -16.76
N MET A 4 13.34 -6.89 -16.43
CA MET A 4 12.63 -6.09 -15.43
C MET A 4 11.31 -5.51 -15.98
N ASN A 5 11.02 -5.64 -17.28
CA ASN A 5 9.81 -5.10 -17.90
C ASN A 5 8.57 -6.01 -17.80
N GLN A 6 8.68 -7.19 -17.16
CA GLN A 6 7.54 -8.11 -16.97
C GLN A 6 6.88 -8.03 -15.58
N PHE A 7 7.40 -7.23 -14.65
CA PHE A 7 6.80 -7.12 -13.32
C PHE A 7 5.69 -6.07 -13.29
N LYS A 8 4.44 -6.49 -13.05
CA LYS A 8 3.44 -5.62 -12.42
C LYS A 8 3.94 -5.30 -11.02
N GLY A 9 4.65 -4.18 -10.88
CA GLY A 9 5.24 -3.73 -9.62
C GLY A 9 4.80 -2.32 -9.26
N CYS A 10 4.71 -2.03 -7.96
CA CYS A 10 4.46 -0.66 -7.50
C CYS A 10 5.77 0.13 -7.49
N LYS A 11 5.77 1.34 -8.07
CA LYS A 11 6.92 2.23 -8.04
C LYS A 11 7.13 2.82 -6.65
N GLU A 12 8.39 3.02 -6.29
CA GLU A 12 8.79 3.71 -5.06
C GLU A 12 8.26 5.15 -5.05
N PRO A 13 7.86 5.69 -3.88
CA PRO A 13 7.64 7.12 -3.74
C PRO A 13 8.93 7.88 -4.05
N ILE A 14 8.87 8.82 -5.01
CA ILE A 14 10.02 9.66 -5.41
C ILE A 14 10.63 10.35 -4.19
N GLU A 15 9.77 10.88 -3.30
CA GLU A 15 10.18 11.54 -2.06
C GLU A 15 11.06 10.64 -1.17
N ALA A 16 10.74 9.35 -1.05
CA ALA A 16 11.52 8.41 -0.24
C ALA A 16 12.93 8.21 -0.82
N LEU A 17 13.05 8.13 -2.15
CA LEU A 17 14.35 8.01 -2.83
C LEU A 17 15.16 9.31 -2.74
N GLU A 18 14.51 10.47 -2.83
CA GLU A 18 15.17 11.78 -2.69
C GLU A 18 15.73 11.97 -1.28
N VAL A 19 14.93 11.66 -0.25
CA VAL A 19 15.37 11.71 1.15
C VAL A 19 16.50 10.74 1.42
N ALA A 20 16.39 9.49 0.93
CA ALA A 20 17.45 8.50 1.07
C ALA A 20 18.76 8.95 0.40
N ASN A 21 18.67 9.53 -0.80
CA ASN A 21 19.83 10.01 -1.55
C ASN A 21 20.55 11.17 -0.88
N LYS A 22 19.80 12.05 -0.18
CA LYS A 22 20.39 13.14 0.62
C LYS A 22 21.23 12.63 1.79
N ILE A 23 20.93 11.43 2.30
CA ILE A 23 21.70 10.78 3.37
C ILE A 23 22.89 10.02 2.76
N SER A 24 22.64 9.10 1.82
CA SER A 24 23.69 8.45 1.03
C SER A 24 23.13 7.75 -0.21
N PRO A 25 23.92 7.63 -1.30
CA PRO A 25 23.54 6.81 -2.46
C PRO A 25 23.24 5.35 -2.09
N GLN A 26 24.02 4.77 -1.17
CA GLN A 26 23.82 3.39 -0.73
C GLN A 26 22.46 3.18 -0.06
N LEU A 27 21.98 4.17 0.72
CA LEU A 27 20.64 4.12 1.30
C LEU A 27 19.55 4.21 0.24
N LYS A 28 19.72 5.06 -0.78
CA LYS A 28 18.78 5.13 -1.92
C LYS A 28 18.68 3.77 -2.61
N ASP A 29 19.81 3.13 -2.89
CA ASP A 29 19.84 1.82 -3.54
C ASP A 29 19.18 0.74 -2.68
N ALA A 30 19.43 0.77 -1.36
CA ALA A 30 18.78 -0.14 -0.41
C ALA A 30 17.25 0.07 -0.37
N VAL A 31 16.77 1.31 -0.36
CA VAL A 31 15.32 1.62 -0.38
C VAL A 31 14.70 1.14 -1.70
N SER A 32 15.32 1.39 -2.85
CA SER A 32 14.79 0.90 -4.13
C SER A 32 14.77 -0.64 -4.19
N SER A 33 15.83 -1.30 -3.70
CA SER A 33 15.88 -2.76 -3.61
C SER A 33 14.78 -3.33 -2.71
N LEU A 34 14.50 -2.68 -1.58
CA LEU A 34 13.42 -3.06 -0.68
C LEU A 34 12.05 -3.01 -1.37
N TYR A 35 11.75 -1.90 -2.05
CA TYR A 35 10.47 -1.74 -2.73
C TYR A 35 10.33 -2.71 -3.90
N SER A 36 11.35 -2.85 -4.74
CA SER A 36 11.31 -3.81 -5.85
C SER A 36 11.11 -5.24 -5.34
N THR A 37 11.63 -5.58 -4.16
CA THR A 37 11.45 -6.89 -3.51
C THR A 37 10.04 -7.10 -2.99
N ILE A 38 9.48 -6.12 -2.27
CA ILE A 38 8.16 -6.28 -1.63
C ILE A 38 7.04 -6.11 -2.64
N TRP A 39 7.06 -5.07 -3.47
CA TRP A 39 5.91 -4.61 -4.26
C TRP A 39 5.90 -5.16 -5.68
N ARG A 40 5.98 -6.49 -5.79
CA ARG A 40 5.79 -7.25 -7.03
C ARG A 40 4.91 -8.47 -6.78
N ASP A 41 4.36 -9.04 -7.84
CA ASP A 41 3.73 -10.36 -7.77
C ASP A 41 4.72 -11.43 -7.25
N GLY A 42 4.18 -12.39 -6.49
CA GLY A 42 4.90 -13.54 -5.94
C GLY A 42 3.90 -14.57 -5.42
N ALA A 43 4.21 -15.24 -4.30
CA ALA A 43 3.25 -16.14 -3.65
C ALA A 43 1.92 -15.43 -3.29
N LEU A 44 2.00 -14.14 -2.96
CA LEU A 44 0.86 -13.24 -2.91
C LEU A 44 0.86 -12.33 -4.13
N PRO A 45 -0.23 -12.31 -4.92
CA PRO A 45 -0.46 -11.27 -5.91
C PRO A 45 -0.34 -9.86 -5.30
N LEU A 46 0.11 -8.90 -6.10
CA LEU A 46 0.39 -7.53 -5.68
C LEU A 46 -0.82 -6.85 -5.04
N LYS A 47 -2.04 -7.14 -5.52
CA LYS A 47 -3.27 -6.61 -4.92
C LYS A 47 -3.39 -6.96 -3.44
N PHE A 48 -3.11 -8.21 -3.06
CA PHE A 48 -3.26 -8.66 -1.68
C PHE A 48 -2.20 -8.04 -0.76
N LYS A 49 -1.00 -7.77 -1.28
CA LYS A 49 0.03 -7.04 -0.52
C LYS A 49 -0.42 -5.62 -0.17
N HIS A 50 -1.08 -4.93 -1.10
CA HIS A 50 -1.64 -3.60 -0.83
C HIS A 50 -2.88 -3.65 0.08
N LEU A 51 -3.73 -4.66 -0.03
CA LEU A 51 -4.85 -4.85 0.91
C LEU A 51 -4.35 -5.08 2.35
N ILE A 52 -3.31 -5.90 2.52
CA ILE A 52 -2.64 -6.08 3.82
C ILE A 52 -2.08 -4.76 4.33
N ALA A 53 -1.38 -4.01 3.46
CA ALA A 53 -0.84 -2.70 3.83
C ALA A 53 -1.94 -1.70 4.21
N LEU A 54 -3.11 -1.76 3.56
CA LEU A 54 -4.26 -0.94 3.89
C LEU A 54 -4.78 -1.26 5.29
N ALA A 55 -4.99 -2.55 5.58
CA ALA A 55 -5.40 -3.00 6.92
C ALA A 55 -4.42 -2.51 8.01
N LEU A 56 -3.12 -2.69 7.78
CA LEU A 56 -2.09 -2.22 8.72
C LEU A 56 -2.09 -0.69 8.86
N SER A 57 -2.32 0.05 7.77
CA SER A 57 -2.40 1.52 7.82
C SER A 57 -3.54 2.01 8.70
N ILE A 58 -4.68 1.30 8.68
CA ILE A 58 -5.84 1.59 9.52
C ILE A 58 -5.52 1.21 10.98
N CYS A 59 -4.96 0.03 11.23
CA CYS A 59 -4.61 -0.42 12.58
C CYS A 59 -3.61 0.49 13.30
N TYR A 60 -2.59 0.96 12.57
CA TYR A 60 -1.52 1.80 13.14
C TYR A 60 -1.83 3.29 13.10
N GLY A 61 -3.00 3.70 12.60
CA GLY A 61 -3.37 5.11 12.52
C GLY A 61 -2.42 5.91 11.63
N VAL A 62 -2.00 5.33 10.50
CA VAL A 62 -1.16 6.02 9.53
C VAL A 62 -1.91 7.24 8.98
N GLU A 63 -1.17 8.31 8.69
CA GLU A 63 -1.68 9.54 8.08
C GLU A 63 -2.67 9.28 6.94
N GLU A 64 -3.78 10.01 6.96
CA GLU A 64 -4.91 9.80 6.06
C GLU A 64 -4.50 9.80 4.58
N ASN A 65 -3.67 10.78 4.17
CA ASN A 65 -3.15 10.88 2.81
C ASN A 65 -2.36 9.63 2.38
N GLN A 66 -1.65 9.00 3.31
CA GLN A 66 -0.88 7.80 3.04
C GLN A 66 -1.80 6.58 2.94
N ALA A 67 -2.83 6.46 3.78
CA ALA A 67 -3.85 5.42 3.66
C ALA A 67 -4.57 5.50 2.30
N HIS A 68 -4.91 6.72 1.85
CA HIS A 68 -5.49 6.95 0.51
C HIS A 68 -4.56 6.53 -0.63
N LYS A 69 -3.25 6.78 -0.52
CA LYS A 69 -2.27 6.32 -1.51
C LYS A 69 -2.19 4.79 -1.55
N ILE A 70 -2.23 4.12 -0.39
CA ILE A 70 -2.21 2.65 -0.31
C ILE A 70 -3.48 2.07 -0.95
N MET A 71 -4.65 2.63 -0.64
CA MET A 71 -5.91 2.24 -1.27
C MET A 71 -5.88 2.41 -2.80
N THR A 72 -5.37 3.55 -3.30
CA THR A 72 -5.21 3.77 -4.75
C THR A 72 -4.33 2.68 -5.37
N ARG A 73 -3.20 2.35 -4.76
CA ARG A 73 -2.29 1.32 -5.27
C ARG A 73 -2.91 -0.08 -5.25
N ALA A 74 -3.76 -0.38 -4.27
CA ALA A 74 -4.52 -1.63 -4.26
C ALA A 74 -5.45 -1.72 -5.48
N LEU A 75 -6.19 -0.65 -5.76
CA LEU A 75 -7.09 -0.56 -6.92
C LEU A 75 -6.30 -0.65 -8.24
N GLU A 76 -5.19 0.06 -8.37
CA GLU A 76 -4.29 -0.02 -9.55
C GLU A 76 -3.70 -1.42 -9.74
N ALA A 77 -3.45 -2.15 -8.66
CA ALA A 77 -3.02 -3.54 -8.69
C ALA A 77 -4.15 -4.55 -9.02
N GLY A 78 -5.38 -4.06 -9.21
CA GLY A 78 -6.55 -4.87 -9.59
C GLY A 78 -7.39 -5.34 -8.41
N ALA A 79 -7.28 -4.70 -7.24
CA ALA A 79 -8.25 -4.92 -6.17
C ALA A 79 -9.62 -4.32 -6.55
N THR A 80 -10.71 -4.95 -6.14
CA THR A 80 -12.05 -4.40 -6.33
C THR A 80 -12.47 -3.50 -5.16
N LYS A 81 -13.50 -2.67 -5.35
CA LYS A 81 -14.06 -1.86 -4.25
C LYS A 81 -14.59 -2.76 -3.13
N GLU A 82 -15.14 -3.92 -3.47
CA GLU A 82 -15.65 -4.92 -2.54
C GLU A 82 -14.51 -5.52 -1.70
N GLU A 83 -13.37 -5.87 -2.32
CA GLU A 83 -12.19 -6.36 -1.60
C GLU A 83 -11.64 -5.32 -0.62
N ILE A 84 -11.69 -4.03 -0.97
CA ILE A 84 -11.31 -2.93 -0.06
C ILE A 84 -12.28 -2.84 1.13
N VAL A 85 -13.58 -2.86 0.87
CA VAL A 85 -14.60 -2.82 1.94
C VAL A 85 -14.46 -4.03 2.86
N GLU A 86 -14.28 -5.22 2.32
CA GLU A 86 -14.09 -6.44 3.11
C GLU A 86 -12.81 -6.38 3.95
N THR A 87 -11.72 -5.84 3.39
CA THR A 87 -10.48 -5.60 4.15
C THR A 87 -10.70 -4.66 5.35
N ILE A 88 -11.48 -3.59 5.17
CA ILE A 88 -11.84 -2.66 6.26
C ILE A 88 -12.69 -3.38 7.32
N LEU A 89 -13.63 -4.23 6.92
CA LEU A 89 -14.48 -4.99 7.86
C LEU A 89 -13.68 -6.01 8.67
N VAL A 90 -12.75 -6.74 8.03
CA VAL A 90 -11.81 -7.63 8.73
C VAL A 90 -10.95 -6.82 9.70
N THR A 91 -10.47 -5.64 9.29
CA THR A 91 -9.68 -4.77 10.16
C THR A 91 -10.49 -4.30 11.38
N MET A 92 -11.75 -3.90 11.17
CA MET A 92 -12.68 -3.54 12.24
C MET A 92 -12.91 -4.68 13.23
N TRP A 93 -12.93 -5.94 12.78
CA TRP A 93 -13.07 -7.07 13.68
C TRP A 93 -11.94 -7.15 14.72
N PHE A 94 -10.69 -6.87 14.30
CA PHE A 94 -9.52 -6.93 15.19
C PHE A 94 -9.27 -5.63 15.97
N SER A 95 -9.57 -4.47 15.38
CA SER A 95 -9.27 -3.15 15.98
C SER A 95 -10.50 -2.43 16.56
N GLY A 96 -11.69 -3.03 16.44
CA GLY A 96 -12.95 -2.48 16.92
C GLY A 96 -13.54 -1.37 16.05
N ILE A 97 -14.66 -0.82 16.51
CA ILE A 97 -15.40 0.27 15.84
C ILE A 97 -14.55 1.50 15.48
N PRO A 98 -13.54 1.92 16.28
CA PRO A 98 -12.68 3.05 15.90
C PRO A 98 -11.98 2.87 14.54
N ALA A 99 -11.64 1.64 14.14
CA ALA A 99 -11.03 1.38 12.83
C ALA A 99 -11.99 1.64 11.67
N LEU A 100 -13.30 1.37 11.84
CA LEU A 100 -14.31 1.74 10.86
C LEU A 100 -14.43 3.27 10.74
N VAL A 101 -14.42 3.98 11.88
CA VAL A 101 -14.47 5.45 11.91
C VAL A 101 -13.22 6.05 11.24
N ALA A 102 -12.03 5.50 11.51
CA ALA A 102 -10.78 5.90 10.87
C ALA A 102 -10.81 5.66 9.35
N SER A 103 -11.58 4.67 8.89
CA SER A 103 -11.74 4.35 7.47
C SER A 103 -12.81 5.20 6.76
N ARG A 104 -13.46 6.15 7.44
CA ARG A 104 -14.57 6.95 6.89
C ARG A 104 -14.22 7.59 5.54
N SER A 105 -13.09 8.29 5.45
CA SER A 105 -12.74 9.00 4.22
C SER A 105 -12.33 8.07 3.08
N LEU A 106 -11.74 6.91 3.40
CA LEU A 106 -11.47 5.85 2.42
C LEU A 106 -12.79 5.38 1.80
N LEU A 107 -13.80 5.09 2.63
CA LEU A 107 -15.12 4.65 2.20
C LEU A 107 -15.86 5.73 1.40
N GLU A 108 -15.74 7.01 1.78
CA GLU A 108 -16.31 8.14 1.03
C GLU A 108 -15.71 8.23 -0.37
N ARG A 109 -14.39 8.07 -0.51
CA ARG A 109 -13.70 8.08 -1.81
C ARG A 109 -14.04 6.89 -2.71
N LEU A 110 -14.50 5.76 -2.17
CA LEU A 110 -14.98 4.65 -3.00
C LEU A 110 -16.34 4.95 -3.65
N LYS A 111 -17.11 5.92 -3.13
CA LYS A 111 -18.44 6.29 -3.63
C LYS A 111 -18.40 7.36 -4.72
N SER A 112 -17.32 8.13 -4.81
CA SER A 112 -17.05 9.07 -5.92
C SER A 112 -16.56 8.34 -7.17
#